data_AF-A0A0X8X7S2-F1
#
_entry.id   AF-A0A0X8X7S2-F1
#
_cell.length_a   1.000
_cell.length_b   1.000
_cell.length_c   1.000
_cell.angle_alpha   90.00
_cell.angle_beta   90.00
_cell.angle_gamma   90.00
#
_symmetry.space_group_name_H-M   'P 1'
#
loop_
_entity.id
_entity.type
_entity.pdbx_description
1 polymer ?
#
loop_
_entity_poly.entity_id
_entity_poly.type
_entity_poly.pdbx_seq_one_letter_code
_entity_poly.pdbx_strand_id
1 'polypeptide(L)'
;MTGIVSRSRQEGRQEGRQEGRQEGRLESEAKMLARMLERRFGPVNNQQLERIRSADEQTLWAWSDRVFQADSADEVLDSQS
;
A
#
# COMPACT_ATOMS: atom_id res chain seq x y z
N MET A 1 -30.32 -23.37 20.77
CA MET A 1 -29.19 -22.41 20.88
C MET A 1 -28.18 -22.59 19.73
N THR A 2 -28.64 -22.69 18.47
CA THR A 2 -27.75 -23.07 17.33
C THR A 2 -27.58 -21.97 16.28
N GLY A 3 -28.39 -20.90 16.34
CA GLY A 3 -28.40 -19.83 15.33
C GLY A 3 -27.31 -18.75 15.49
N ILE A 4 -26.71 -18.62 16.68
CA ILE A 4 -25.71 -17.56 16.95
C ILE A 4 -24.33 -17.98 16.42
N VAL A 5 -23.95 -19.25 16.60
CA VAL A 5 -22.62 -19.77 16.22
C VAL A 5 -22.37 -19.77 14.70
N SER A 6 -23.42 -19.99 13.89
CA SER A 6 -23.30 -19.98 12.44
C SER A 6 -23.09 -18.57 11.87
N ARG A 7 -23.69 -17.55 12.49
CA ARG A 7 -23.57 -16.15 12.08
C ARG A 7 -22.17 -15.59 12.41
N SER A 8 -21.67 -15.79 13.63
CA SER A 8 -20.31 -15.34 13.99
C SER A 8 -19.21 -15.98 13.14
N ARG A 9 -19.36 -17.24 12.74
CA ARG A 9 -18.42 -17.91 11.81
C ARG A 9 -18.53 -17.41 10.37
N GLN A 10 -19.67 -16.86 9.96
CA GLN A 10 -19.81 -16.24 8.63
C GLN A 10 -19.23 -14.82 8.62
N GLU A 11 -19.45 -14.05 9.69
CA GLU A 11 -18.90 -12.70 9.87
C GLU A 11 -17.37 -12.73 9.88
N GLY A 12 -16.74 -13.55 10.73
CA GLY A 12 -15.28 -13.65 10.78
C GLY A 12 -14.64 -14.12 9.45
N ARG A 13 -15.34 -14.96 8.67
CA ARG A 13 -14.88 -15.34 7.31
C ARG A 13 -15.07 -14.23 6.27
N GLN A 14 -16.01 -13.31 6.48
CA GLN A 14 -16.20 -12.15 5.61
C GLN A 14 -15.19 -11.05 5.94
N GLU A 15 -14.94 -10.81 7.22
CA GLU A 15 -13.92 -9.87 7.71
C GLU A 15 -12.52 -10.29 7.26
N GLY A 16 -12.08 -11.52 7.53
CA GLY A 16 -10.75 -11.97 7.11
C GLY A 16 -10.54 -11.97 5.58
N ARG A 17 -11.61 -12.17 4.79
CA ARG A 17 -11.54 -12.02 3.32
C ARG A 17 -11.51 -10.55 2.86
N GLN A 18 -12.04 -9.62 3.65
CA GLN A 18 -11.95 -8.20 3.36
C GLN A 18 -10.55 -7.68 3.72
N GLU A 19 -10.05 -8.03 4.90
CA GLU A 19 -8.70 -7.70 5.37
C GLU A 19 -7.64 -8.23 4.42
N GLY A 20 -7.64 -9.52 4.10
CA GLY A 20 -6.65 -10.09 3.18
C GLY A 20 -6.71 -9.49 1.76
N ARG A 21 -7.89 -9.02 1.31
CA ARG A 21 -8.00 -8.28 0.04
C ARG A 21 -7.46 -6.87 0.14
N GLN A 22 -7.61 -6.20 1.28
CA GLN A 22 -7.05 -4.86 1.50
C GLN A 22 -5.53 -4.93 1.60
N GLU A 23 -5.00 -5.86 2.40
CA GLU A 23 -3.55 -6.10 2.53
C GLU A 23 -2.92 -6.44 1.18
N GLY A 24 -3.55 -7.34 0.41
CA GLY A 24 -3.06 -7.70 -0.92
C GLY A 24 -3.07 -6.51 -1.91
N ARG A 25 -4.03 -5.60 -1.80
CA ARG A 25 -4.05 -4.36 -2.60
C ARG A 25 -2.89 -3.44 -2.22
N LEU A 26 -2.74 -3.12 -0.93
CA LEU A 26 -1.66 -2.27 -0.42
C LEU A 26 -0.28 -2.81 -0.79
N GLU A 27 -0.06 -4.11 -0.62
CA GLU A 27 1.22 -4.74 -0.98
C GLU A 27 1.50 -4.63 -2.48
N SER A 28 0.48 -4.81 -3.32
CA SER A 28 0.64 -4.69 -4.78
C SER A 28 0.92 -3.26 -5.22
N GLU A 29 0.30 -2.28 -4.56
CA GLU A 29 0.45 -0.87 -4.86
C GLU A 29 1.83 -0.35 -4.43
N ALA A 30 2.26 -0.72 -3.23
CA ALA A 30 3.62 -0.50 -2.73
C ALA A 30 4.69 -1.06 -3.68
N LYS A 31 4.53 -2.30 -4.16
CA LYS A 31 5.44 -2.92 -5.14
C LYS A 31 5.45 -2.16 -6.46
N MET A 32 4.29 -1.71 -6.93
CA MET A 32 4.19 -0.93 -8.17
C MET A 32 4.93 0.40 -8.04
N LEU A 33 4.67 1.15 -6.95
CA LEU A 33 5.32 2.43 -6.69
C LEU A 33 6.85 2.27 -6.63
N ALA A 34 7.35 1.28 -5.89
CA ALA A 34 8.79 0.99 -5.81
C ALA A 34 9.40 0.75 -7.21
N ARG A 35 8.70 -0.01 -8.07
CA ARG A 35 9.13 -0.25 -9.45
C ARG A 35 9.12 1.02 -10.30
N MET A 36 8.13 1.91 -10.12
CA MET A 36 8.08 3.19 -10.82
C MET A 36 9.24 4.10 -10.43
N LEU A 37 9.51 4.19 -9.12
CA LEU A 37 10.65 4.95 -8.59
C LEU A 37 11.97 4.40 -9.10
N GLU A 38 12.15 3.08 -9.09
CA GLU A 38 13.36 2.42 -9.59
C GLU A 38 13.59 2.72 -11.08
N ARG A 39 12.52 2.70 -11.87
CA ARG A 39 12.58 2.97 -13.32
C ARG A 39 12.91 4.41 -13.66
N ARG A 40 12.46 5.37 -12.86
CA ARG A 40 12.63 6.81 -13.14
C ARG A 40 13.88 7.40 -12.52
N PHE A 41 14.19 7.02 -11.28
CA PHE A 41 15.23 7.64 -10.47
C PHE A 41 16.43 6.73 -10.18
N GLY A 42 16.35 5.45 -10.55
CA GLY A 42 17.37 4.45 -10.24
C GLY A 42 17.09 3.73 -8.91
N PRO A 43 18.04 2.92 -8.42
CA PRO A 43 17.81 1.96 -7.34
C PRO A 43 17.20 2.59 -6.09
N VAL A 44 16.07 2.03 -5.64
CA VAL A 44 15.39 2.42 -4.41
C VAL A 44 16.12 1.80 -3.21
N ASN A 45 16.49 2.62 -2.23
CA ASN A 45 17.21 2.14 -1.06
C ASN A 45 16.26 1.53 0.00
N ASN A 46 16.84 0.87 1.02
CA ASN A 46 16.05 0.21 2.07
C ASN A 46 15.14 1.18 2.84
N GLN A 47 15.59 2.41 3.10
CA GLN A 47 14.78 3.40 3.81
C GLN A 47 13.54 3.82 3.00
N GLN A 48 13.71 4.02 1.69
CA GLN A 48 12.62 4.33 0.78
C GLN A 48 11.64 3.15 0.65
N LEU A 49 12.14 1.92 0.56
CA LEU A 49 11.30 0.71 0.55
C LEU A 49 10.47 0.56 1.83
N GLU A 50 11.06 0.81 2.99
CA GLU A 50 10.33 0.73 4.26
C GLU A 50 9.24 1.81 4.35
N ARG A 51 9.51 3.04 3.89
CA ARG A 51 8.48 4.10 3.80
C ARG A 51 7.31 3.70 2.90
N ILE A 52 7.61 3.10 1.75
CA ILE A 52 6.61 2.62 0.80
C ILE A 52 5.76 1.50 1.41
N ARG A 53 6.37 0.58 2.16
CA ARG A 53 5.66 -0.53 2.80
C ARG A 53 4.80 -0.11 4.00
N SER A 54 5.19 0.96 4.69
CA SER A 54 4.46 1.47 5.85
C SER A 54 3.39 2.50 5.50
N ALA A 55 3.29 2.92 4.23
CA ALA A 55 2.32 3.90 3.77
C ALA A 55 0.91 3.30 3.66
N ASP A 56 -0.09 4.12 3.95
CA ASP A 56 -1.49 3.78 3.67
C ASP A 56 -1.84 3.94 2.19
N GLU A 57 -3.04 3.47 1.80
CA GLU A 57 -3.53 3.51 0.42
C GLU A 57 -3.52 4.93 -0.14
N GLN A 58 -3.96 5.91 0.64
CA GLN A 58 -4.05 7.30 0.20
C GLN A 58 -2.68 7.91 -0.08
N THR A 59 -1.70 7.60 0.76
CA THR A 59 -0.32 8.03 0.61
C THR A 59 0.32 7.38 -0.62
N LEU A 60 0.10 6.08 -0.84
CA LEU A 60 0.60 5.37 -2.03
C LEU A 60 0.03 5.93 -3.33
N TRP A 61 -1.26 6.28 -3.34
CA TRP A 61 -1.90 6.97 -4.46
C TRP A 61 -1.28 8.35 -4.73
N ALA A 62 -1.15 9.18 -3.69
CA ALA A 62 -0.57 10.51 -3.82
C ALA A 62 0.88 10.46 -4.33
N TRP A 63 1.67 9.51 -3.84
CA TRP A 63 3.01 9.28 -4.33
C TRP A 63 3.03 8.81 -5.79
N SER A 64 2.11 7.95 -6.20
CA SER A 64 1.99 7.50 -7.59
C SER A 64 1.74 8.65 -8.56
N ASP A 65 0.93 9.64 -8.18
CA ASP A 65 0.72 10.86 -8.99
C ASP A 65 1.95 11.77 -9.00
N ARG A 66 2.66 11.88 -7.86
CA ARG A 66 3.89 12.67 -7.73
C ARG A 66 5.06 12.10 -8.53
N VAL A 67 5.09 10.79 -8.81
CA VAL A 67 6.14 10.15 -9.64
C VAL A 67 6.31 10.85 -10.98
N PHE A 68 5.28 11.44 -11.56
CA PHE A 68 5.37 12.08 -12.87
C PHE A 68 5.90 13.52 -12.83
N GLN A 69 5.98 14.13 -11.64
CA GLN A 69 6.24 15.57 -11.46
C GLN A 69 7.53 15.86 -10.68
N ALA A 70 7.89 15.00 -9.72
CA ALA A 70 9.05 15.20 -8.86
C ALA A 70 10.39 15.11 -9.62
N ASP A 71 11.48 15.61 -9.07
CA ASP A 71 12.84 15.46 -9.62
C ASP A 71 13.63 14.32 -8.97
N SER A 72 13.14 13.76 -7.86
CA SER A 72 13.79 12.65 -7.15
C SER A 72 12.82 11.70 -6.44
N ALA A 73 13.30 10.49 -6.12
CA ALA A 73 12.53 9.54 -5.32
C ALA A 73 12.24 10.07 -3.90
N ASP A 74 13.16 10.83 -3.31
CA ASP A 74 12.95 11.41 -1.98
C ASP A 74 11.86 12.49 -1.97
N GLU A 75 11.77 13.28 -3.04
CA GLU A 75 10.69 14.27 -3.22
C GLU A 75 9.33 13.60 -3.42
N VAL A 76 9.26 12.49 -4.18
CA VAL A 76 8.00 11.73 -4.28
C VAL A 76 7.53 11.27 -2.91
N LEU A 77 8.45 10.72 -2.11
CA LEU A 77 8.15 10.11 -0.82
C LEU A 77 7.98 11.14 0.30
N ASP A 78 8.27 12.42 0.07
CA ASP A 78 8.14 13.45 1.08
C ASP A 78 6.68 13.61 1.55
N SER A 79 6.52 13.84 2.84
CA SER A 79 5.21 13.92 3.51
C SER A 79 4.68 15.36 3.58
N GLN A 80 5.29 16.30 2.85
CA GLN A 80 4.84 17.69 2.79
C GLN A 80 3.77 17.85 1.70
N SER A 81 2.53 17.50 2.03
CA SER A 81 1.23 18.07 1.58
C SER A 81 0.14 17.01 1.69
#